data_AF-A0A8C3SRE9-F1
#
_entry.id   AF-A0A8C3SRE9-F1
#
_cell.length_a   1.000
_cell.length_b   1.000
_cell.length_c   1.000
_cell.angle_alpha   90.00
_cell.angle_beta   90.00
_cell.angle_gamma   90.00
#
_symmetry.space_group_name_H-M   'P 1'
#
loop_
_entity.id
_entity.type
_entity.pdbx_description
1 polymer ?
#
loop_
_entity_poly.entity_id
_entity_poly.type
_entity_poly.pdbx_seq_one_letter_code
_entity_poly.pdbx_strand_id
1 'polypeptide(L)'
;MLYERPNFQGQQFFLKRGDYPDMQSEGFSTSIKSCRMIPSHRGTYRIKIYEKEDHRGNMVELTEDTSQVMDQLRSPDMLSCSVLDGHWILYELPNYRGRQYLLRPGEYRRFSEWGSMSGKIGSLRRATDLY
;
A
#
# COMPACT_ATOMS: atom_id res chain seq x y z
N MET A 1 -7.47 -8.68 0.54
CA MET A 1 -7.70 -7.30 0.07
C MET A 1 -9.10 -7.19 -0.51
N LEU A 2 -9.92 -6.25 -0.01
CA LEU A 2 -11.25 -5.97 -0.54
C LEU A 2 -11.25 -4.68 -1.37
N TYR A 3 -12.15 -4.62 -2.35
CA TYR A 3 -12.29 -3.51 -3.28
C TYR A 3 -13.77 -3.12 -3.44
N GLU A 4 -14.02 -1.82 -3.43
CA GLU A 4 -15.36 -1.24 -3.59
C GLU A 4 -15.94 -1.45 -5.02
N ARG A 5 -15.10 -1.51 -6.06
CA ARG A 5 -15.55 -1.67 -7.45
C ARG A 5 -15.16 -3.04 -8.01
N PRO A 6 -15.84 -3.51 -9.09
CA PRO A 6 -15.41 -4.70 -9.82
C PRO A 6 -13.97 -4.55 -10.34
N ASN A 7 -13.35 -5.67 -10.72
CA ASN A 7 -12.04 -5.69 -11.36
C ASN A 7 -10.89 -5.08 -10.54
N PHE A 8 -10.96 -5.18 -9.20
CA PHE A 8 -9.92 -4.71 -8.27
C PHE A 8 -9.68 -3.20 -8.34
N GLN A 9 -10.76 -2.42 -8.45
CA GLN A 9 -10.73 -0.97 -8.55
C GLN A 9 -11.44 -0.28 -7.38
N GLY A 10 -11.28 1.04 -7.28
CA GLY A 10 -11.93 1.87 -6.25
C GLY A 10 -11.23 1.81 -4.90
N GLN A 11 -11.95 2.16 -3.85
CA GLN A 11 -11.38 2.13 -2.50
C GLN A 11 -11.01 0.70 -2.09
N GLN A 12 -9.90 0.64 -1.36
CA GLN A 12 -9.14 -0.56 -1.08
C GLN A 12 -9.07 -0.75 0.44
N PHE A 13 -9.32 -1.98 0.90
CA PHE A 13 -9.35 -2.31 2.32
C PHE A 13 -8.55 -3.59 2.59
N PHE A 14 -7.48 -3.44 3.37
CA PHE A 14 -6.64 -4.55 3.80
C PHE A 14 -7.20 -5.15 5.09
N LEU A 15 -7.62 -6.42 4.97
CA LEU A 15 -8.07 -7.24 6.07
C LEU A 15 -6.97 -8.22 6.47
N LYS A 16 -6.81 -8.42 7.77
CA LYS A 16 -6.06 -9.53 8.34
C LYS A 16 -7.02 -10.68 8.60
N ARG A 17 -6.49 -11.82 9.03
CA ARG A 17 -7.27 -12.94 9.55
C ARG A 17 -7.94 -12.51 10.84
N GLY A 18 -9.24 -12.76 10.88
CA GLY A 18 -10.09 -12.41 12.00
C GLY A 18 -11.55 -12.51 11.57
N ASP A 19 -12.42 -12.42 12.55
CA ASP A 19 -13.86 -12.34 12.34
C ASP A 19 -14.27 -10.87 12.28
N TYR A 20 -14.96 -10.50 11.20
CA TYR A 20 -15.44 -9.14 10.95
C TYR A 20 -16.97 -9.14 10.97
N PRO A 21 -17.60 -9.23 12.16
CA PRO A 21 -19.05 -9.38 12.28
C PRO A 21 -19.83 -8.15 11.80
N ASP A 22 -19.20 -6.97 11.87
CA ASP A 22 -19.76 -5.72 11.33
C ASP A 22 -18.71 -4.96 10.52
N MET A 23 -19.00 -4.78 9.24
CA MET A 23 -18.17 -3.99 8.35
C MET A 23 -18.30 -2.47 8.64
N GLN A 24 -19.44 -1.97 9.10
CA GLN A 24 -19.58 -0.53 9.34
C GLN A 24 -18.68 -0.03 10.48
N SER A 25 -18.57 -0.80 11.57
CA SER A 25 -17.66 -0.51 12.68
C SER A 25 -16.18 -0.39 12.27
N GLU A 26 -15.78 -1.09 11.21
CA GLU A 26 -14.42 -1.11 10.67
C GLU A 26 -14.20 -0.04 9.57
N GLY A 27 -15.18 0.85 9.39
CA GLY A 27 -15.11 1.97 8.44
C GLY A 27 -15.50 1.60 7.00
N PHE A 28 -16.11 0.43 6.79
CA PHE A 28 -16.67 0.06 5.49
C PHE A 28 -18.05 0.71 5.31
N SER A 29 -18.08 1.85 4.63
CA SER A 29 -19.34 2.52 4.23
C SER A 29 -19.94 1.93 2.94
N THR A 30 -19.20 1.06 2.23
CA THR A 30 -19.45 0.79 0.82
C THR A 30 -19.66 -0.69 0.51
N SER A 31 -20.35 -0.94 -0.61
CA SER A 31 -20.54 -2.29 -1.15
C SER A 31 -19.22 -2.83 -1.70
N ILE A 32 -18.76 -3.97 -1.19
CA ILE A 32 -17.58 -4.68 -1.70
C ILE A 32 -17.96 -5.45 -2.96
N LYS A 33 -17.28 -5.18 -4.08
CA LYS A 33 -17.61 -5.74 -5.40
C LYS A 33 -16.52 -6.61 -6.01
N SER A 34 -15.31 -6.59 -5.44
CA SER A 34 -14.28 -7.57 -5.78
C SER A 34 -13.30 -7.76 -4.63
N CYS A 35 -12.58 -8.88 -4.62
CA CYS A 35 -11.59 -9.20 -3.60
C CYS A 35 -10.37 -9.89 -4.23
N ARG A 36 -9.21 -9.69 -3.61
CA ARG A 36 -7.95 -10.34 -3.99
C ARG A 36 -7.31 -10.97 -2.76
N MET A 37 -7.00 -12.26 -2.86
CA MET A 37 -6.17 -12.95 -1.89
C MET A 37 -4.74 -12.40 -1.99
N ILE A 38 -4.14 -12.06 -0.84
CA ILE A 38 -2.72 -11.73 -0.75
C ILE A 38 -2.01 -13.02 -0.32
N PRO A 39 -1.16 -13.63 -1.17
CA PRO A 39 -0.45 -14.85 -0.81
C PRO A 39 0.39 -14.63 0.45
N SER A 40 0.42 -15.64 1.33
CA SER A 40 1.36 -15.64 2.44
C SER A 40 2.79 -15.58 1.89
N HIS A 41 3.57 -14.64 2.40
CA HIS A 41 4.96 -14.48 2.01
C HIS A 41 5.87 -14.96 3.14
N ARG A 42 6.77 -15.89 2.84
CA ARG A 42 7.81 -16.36 3.76
C ARG A 42 9.15 -15.93 3.18
N GLY A 43 9.69 -14.81 3.65
CA GLY A 43 10.90 -14.24 3.08
C GLY A 43 11.15 -12.82 3.54
N THR A 44 12.02 -12.13 2.81
CA THR A 44 12.29 -10.72 3.06
C THR A 44 11.15 -9.85 2.54
N TYR A 45 11.10 -8.62 3.00
CA TYR A 45 10.25 -7.59 2.43
C TYR A 45 11.16 -6.47 1.99
N ARG A 46 11.05 -6.05 0.73
CA ARG A 46 11.91 -5.02 0.16
C ARG A 46 11.15 -4.16 -0.83
N ILE A 47 11.12 -2.86 -0.59
CA ILE A 47 10.55 -1.87 -1.49
C ILE A 47 11.52 -0.71 -1.67
N LYS A 48 11.67 -0.24 -2.92
CA LYS A 48 12.38 0.99 -3.25
C LYS A 48 11.40 2.07 -3.61
N ILE A 49 11.54 3.23 -2.98
CA ILE A 49 10.69 4.41 -3.18
C ILE A 49 11.53 5.51 -3.81
N TYR A 50 10.96 6.21 -4.79
CA TYR A 50 11.64 7.23 -5.57
C TYR A 50 10.85 8.54 -5.55
N GLU A 51 11.59 9.65 -5.49
CA GLU A 51 11.03 11.00 -5.47
C GLU A 51 10.49 11.46 -6.83
N LYS A 52 10.89 10.81 -7.93
CA LYS A 52 10.43 11.12 -9.28
C LYS A 52 9.77 9.91 -9.93
N GLU A 53 8.98 10.16 -10.97
CA GLU A 53 8.47 9.12 -11.85
C GLU A 53 9.61 8.37 -12.56
N ASP A 54 9.28 7.19 -13.11
CA ASP A 54 10.21 6.33 -13.85
C ASP A 54 11.48 5.94 -13.07
N HIS A 55 11.37 5.76 -11.75
CA HIS A 55 12.47 5.33 -10.86
C HIS A 55 13.67 6.28 -10.86
N ARG A 56 13.40 7.59 -10.96
CA ARG A 56 14.42 8.64 -10.98
C ARG A 56 14.48 9.40 -9.65
N GLY A 57 15.50 10.23 -9.51
CA GLY A 57 15.70 11.08 -8.32
C GLY A 57 16.29 10.30 -7.15
N ASN A 58 16.14 10.83 -5.94
CA ASN A 58 16.62 10.11 -4.76
C ASN A 58 15.76 8.87 -4.52
N MET A 59 16.42 7.84 -3.98
CA MET A 59 15.82 6.55 -3.72
C MET A 59 16.09 6.14 -2.27
N VAL A 60 15.06 5.58 -1.65
CA VAL A 60 15.16 4.95 -0.33
C VAL A 60 14.67 3.51 -0.45
N GLU A 61 15.46 2.58 0.09
CA GLU A 61 15.05 1.19 0.25
C GLU A 61 14.50 0.98 1.67
N LEU A 62 13.31 0.40 1.77
CA LEU A 62 12.67 0.06 3.04
C LEU A 62 12.42 -1.44 3.11
N THR A 63 12.62 -2.00 4.30
CA THR A 63 12.48 -3.43 4.58
C THR A 63 11.54 -3.71 5.76
N GLU A 64 11.16 -2.67 6.49
CA GLU A 64 10.31 -2.73 7.67
C GLU A 64 9.06 -1.85 7.51
N ASP A 65 8.15 -1.95 8.48
CA ASP A 65 6.96 -1.11 8.52
C ASP A 65 7.35 0.32 8.93
N THR A 66 6.84 1.32 8.21
CA THR A 66 7.18 2.72 8.43
C THR A 66 5.91 3.53 8.69
N SER A 67 5.76 4.06 9.91
CA SER A 67 4.61 4.87 10.32
C SER A 67 4.65 6.32 9.82
N GLN A 68 5.82 6.81 9.39
CA GLN A 68 6.07 8.13 8.82
C GLN A 68 7.08 8.01 7.66
N VAL A 69 6.58 7.83 6.43
CA VAL A 69 7.44 7.65 5.24
C VAL A 69 8.14 8.95 4.84
N MET A 70 7.52 10.10 5.12
CA MET A 70 8.09 11.41 4.80
C MET A 70 9.44 11.67 5.49
N ASP A 71 9.68 11.09 6.68
CA ASP A 71 10.95 11.23 7.40
C ASP A 71 12.11 10.52 6.69
N GLN A 72 11.79 9.59 5.78
CA GLN A 72 12.77 8.84 5.00
C GLN A 72 13.10 9.53 3.67
N LEU A 73 12.17 10.31 3.12
CA LEU A 73 12.30 10.96 1.82
C LEU A 73 12.79 12.40 1.96
N ARG A 74 13.49 12.93 0.96
CA ARG A 74 13.84 14.38 0.93
C ARG A 74 12.72 15.21 0.33
N SER A 75 11.77 14.57 -0.35
CA SER A 75 10.56 15.12 -0.93
C SER A 75 9.32 14.58 -0.20
N PRO A 76 8.25 15.37 -0.03
CA PRO A 76 7.00 14.90 0.58
C PRO A 76 6.26 13.86 -0.29
N ASP A 77 6.62 13.74 -1.57
CA ASP A 77 5.92 12.88 -2.52
C ASP A 77 6.76 11.67 -2.94
N MET A 78 6.11 10.51 -2.89
CA MET A 78 6.53 9.26 -3.52
C MET A 78 5.90 9.19 -4.91
N LEU A 79 6.72 9.36 -5.96
CA LEU A 79 6.22 9.41 -7.34
C LEU A 79 6.36 8.08 -8.07
N SER A 80 7.35 7.25 -7.74
CA SER A 80 7.44 5.87 -8.27
C SER A 80 8.01 4.90 -7.23
N CYS A 81 7.80 3.60 -7.43
CA CYS A 81 8.39 2.56 -6.60
C CYS A 81 8.68 1.26 -7.34
N SER A 82 9.50 0.42 -6.72
CA SER A 82 9.76 -0.95 -7.15
C SER A 82 9.65 -1.86 -5.94
N VAL A 83 8.72 -2.80 -6.00
CA VAL A 83 8.55 -3.83 -4.97
C VAL A 83 9.38 -5.02 -5.38
N LEU A 84 10.50 -5.19 -4.69
CA LEU A 84 11.46 -6.25 -4.98
C LEU A 84 11.03 -7.56 -4.34
N ASP A 85 10.48 -7.50 -3.13
CA ASP A 85 10.05 -8.68 -2.40
C ASP A 85 8.90 -8.39 -1.43
N GLY A 86 8.04 -9.39 -1.27
CA GLY A 86 6.84 -9.31 -0.45
C GLY A 86 5.73 -8.42 -1.02
N HIS A 87 4.61 -8.38 -0.30
CA HIS A 87 3.48 -7.51 -0.59
C HIS A 87 3.45 -6.37 0.41
N TRP A 88 3.04 -5.18 -0.01
CA TRP A 88 3.03 -3.98 0.83
C TRP A 88 1.68 -3.29 0.76
N ILE A 89 1.29 -2.64 1.85
CA ILE A 89 0.15 -1.73 1.90
C ILE A 89 0.68 -0.33 2.14
N LEU A 90 0.45 0.56 1.18
CA LEU A 90 0.67 1.99 1.37
C LEU A 90 -0.57 2.63 1.97
N TYR A 91 -0.36 3.69 2.73
CA TYR A 91 -1.37 4.51 3.35
C TYR A 91 -1.16 5.98 2.99
N GLU A 92 -2.23 6.64 2.58
CA GLU A 92 -2.23 8.06 2.25
C GLU A 92 -1.76 8.93 3.42
N LEU A 93 -2.14 8.57 4.66
CA LEU A 93 -1.79 9.32 5.86
C LEU A 93 -0.78 8.54 6.73
N PRO A 94 -0.09 9.23 7.63
CA PRO A 94 0.77 8.57 8.59
C PRO A 94 0.01 7.67 9.57
N ASN A 95 0.76 6.83 10.29
CA ASN A 95 0.23 5.89 11.28
C ASN A 95 -0.86 4.94 10.74
N TYR A 96 -0.70 4.50 9.50
CA TYR A 96 -1.54 3.52 8.81
C TYR A 96 -3.00 3.96 8.64
N ARG A 97 -3.20 5.24 8.29
CA ARG A 97 -4.53 5.87 8.14
C ARG A 97 -4.80 6.32 6.70
N GLY A 98 -6.07 6.65 6.44
CA GLY A 98 -6.51 7.15 5.13
C GLY A 98 -6.66 6.02 4.11
N ARG A 99 -6.60 6.38 2.82
CA ARG A 99 -6.74 5.41 1.72
C ARG A 99 -5.57 4.42 1.72
N GLN A 100 -5.89 3.18 1.36
CA GLN A 100 -4.95 2.07 1.36
C GLN A 100 -4.67 1.63 -0.07
N TYR A 101 -3.45 1.21 -0.38
CA TYR A 101 -3.07 0.75 -1.70
C TYR A 101 -2.22 -0.52 -1.61
N LEU A 102 -2.70 -1.61 -2.21
CA LEU A 102 -1.95 -2.87 -2.29
C LEU A 102 -0.89 -2.76 -3.39
N LEU A 103 0.36 -2.88 -2.97
CA LEU A 103 1.50 -3.08 -3.86
C LEU A 103 1.92 -4.56 -3.87
N ARG A 104 2.07 -5.09 -5.08
CA ARG A 104 2.56 -6.44 -5.36
C ARG A 104 3.99 -6.34 -5.90
N PRO A 105 4.78 -7.44 -5.87
CA PRO A 105 6.07 -7.48 -6.56
C PRO A 105 5.96 -6.97 -7.99
N GLY A 106 6.84 -6.04 -8.36
CA GLY A 106 6.80 -5.36 -9.65
C GLY A 106 7.23 -3.90 -9.60
N GLU A 107 7.25 -3.28 -10.77
CA GLU A 107 7.61 -1.88 -10.98
C GLU A 107 6.37 -1.02 -11.13
N TYR A 108 6.37 0.13 -10.45
CA TYR A 108 5.33 1.14 -10.55
C TYR A 108 5.97 2.48 -10.89
N ARG A 109 5.80 2.94 -12.14
CA ARG A 109 6.52 4.11 -12.67
C ARG A 109 5.91 5.44 -12.27
N ARG A 110 4.66 5.42 -11.79
CA ARG A 110 3.90 6.60 -11.35
C ARG A 110 2.82 6.23 -10.34
N PHE A 111 2.37 7.19 -9.54
CA PHE A 111 1.43 6.93 -8.45
C PHE A 111 0.04 6.43 -8.87
N SER A 112 -0.37 6.71 -10.10
CA SER A 112 -1.63 6.21 -10.64
C SER A 112 -1.62 4.69 -10.89
N GLU A 113 -0.46 4.06 -11.00
CA GLU A 113 -0.35 2.60 -11.24
C GLU A 113 -0.71 1.77 -10.01
N TRP A 114 -0.61 2.33 -8.80
CA TRP A 114 -1.15 1.71 -7.58
C TRP A 114 -2.54 2.22 -7.19
N GLY A 115 -3.14 3.07 -8.02
CA GLY A 115 -4.49 3.59 -7.85
C GLY A 115 -4.59 4.82 -6.93
N SER A 116 -3.48 5.48 -6.62
CA SER A 116 -3.51 6.77 -5.92
C SER A 116 -3.83 7.92 -6.88
N MET A 117 -4.39 9.00 -6.34
CA MET A 117 -4.61 10.26 -7.07
C MET A 117 -3.47 11.27 -6.88
N SER A 118 -2.53 11.00 -5.97
CA SER A 118 -1.35 11.84 -5.71
C SER A 118 -0.15 11.00 -5.22
N GLY A 119 1.04 11.60 -5.22
CA GLY A 119 2.26 10.99 -4.66
C GLY A 119 2.32 10.99 -3.13
N LYS A 120 1.33 11.54 -2.43
CA LYS A 120 1.34 11.64 -0.97
C LYS A 120 1.11 10.29 -0.31
N ILE A 121 2.15 9.76 0.31
CA ILE A 121 2.13 8.53 1.09
C ILE A 121 2.70 8.83 2.47
N GLY A 122 1.87 8.68 3.50
CA GLY A 122 2.25 8.98 4.88
C GLY A 122 2.84 7.79 5.63
N SER A 123 2.42 6.57 5.31
CA SER A 123 2.93 5.35 5.94
C SER A 123 2.83 4.12 5.04
N LEU A 124 3.58 3.07 5.38
CA LEU A 124 3.51 1.78 4.69
C LEU A 124 3.81 0.62 5.64
N ARG A 125 3.21 -0.53 5.35
CA ARG A 125 3.48 -1.77 6.10
C ARG A 125 3.51 -2.98 5.19
N ARG A 126 4.20 -4.02 5.65
CA ARG A 126 4.20 -5.35 5.06
C ARG A 126 2.79 -5.91 5.11
N ALA A 127 2.30 -6.41 3.97
CA ALA A 127 1.01 -7.08 3.88
C ALA A 127 1.17 -8.51 4.39
N THR A 128 1.26 -8.65 5.71
CA THR A 128 1.36 -9.92 6.41
C THR A 128 0.13 -10.15 7.29
N ASP A 129 -0.22 -11.42 7.41
CA ASP A 129 -1.28 -11.94 8.28
C ASP A 129 -0.72 -12.44 9.62
N LEU A 130 0.60 -12.37 9.80
CA LEU A 130 1.29 -12.84 10.99
C LEU A 130 1.37 -11.73 12.02
N TYR A 131 0.29 -11.47 12.78
CA TYR A 131 0.31 -10.93 14.16
C TYR A 131 -1.09 -11.05 14.75
#